data_AF-A0A9D6KFG4-F1
#
_entry.id   AF-A0A9D6KFG4-F1
#
_cell.length_a   1.000
_cell.length_b   1.000
_cell.length_c   1.000
_cell.angle_alpha   90.00
_cell.angle_beta   90.00
_cell.angle_gamma   90.00
#
_symmetry.space_group_name_H-M   'P 1'
#
loop_
_entity.id
_entity.type
_entity.pdbx_description
1 polymer ?
#
loop_
_entity_poly.entity_id
_entity_poly.type
_entity_poly.pdbx_seq_one_letter_code
_entity_poly.pdbx_strand_id
1 'polypeptide(L)'
;MSLESDTPPPRHKPSIELTRPQRIAHRRGGTFILIAALLGVGVAAWWLMKPAPPPPAAESATEQPLPHVEPGRFTAAVTHFAGDAGNQQAQLIVNALLGVGDGRAVQFDRTIGVDDGAPVADHDTARKLLAQSGASVLIWGALSTREGEMSPDLYWTLAAELQDGGRWGRYQPPETLHLPLIGASDLADLLRLLVITQAAEFHANEGAMDDAFPAILDRVRAFAYGSRQRPGMSKRARIDVQFVLAYVLAAYGEQTQQTKLVQEAVTLYRELLAGRPADAEPLRWAMLQNNLANALWMVGEHESELPVQRANLERALAVLQSALLDVSRERTPLAWAMIESNLGIVLTSLGVRQVGPNRLEAAAAAFRDALQERTRAQVPFAFALTQTKLGDALRELGTRTKQAAVVCRAVDSHLEAWQALTAAGKPPATRVTAAADAVARDFAVMKESFPARDAENCRAVHSAGLQQLERGAAT
;
A
#
# COMPACT_ATOMS: atom_id res chain seq x y z
N MET A 1 29.98 -24.02 79.51
CA MET A 1 30.22 -25.46 79.28
C MET A 1 31.17 -25.54 78.09
N SER A 2 32.17 -26.43 78.14
CA SER A 2 33.24 -26.64 77.16
C SER A 2 32.75 -26.89 75.71
N LEU A 3 33.50 -26.76 74.60
CA LEU A 3 34.81 -26.22 74.10
C LEU A 3 34.66 -26.25 72.53
N GLU A 4 35.54 -26.04 71.53
CA GLU A 4 36.94 -25.63 71.17
C GLU A 4 36.91 -25.40 69.62
N SER A 5 37.83 -24.85 68.83
CA SER A 5 39.10 -24.07 68.94
C SER A 5 39.21 -23.28 67.61
N ASP A 6 39.53 -21.98 67.59
CA ASP A 6 40.83 -21.27 67.66
C ASP A 6 41.62 -21.13 66.31
N THR A 7 42.26 -19.97 66.10
CA THR A 7 43.00 -19.54 64.87
C THR A 7 44.50 -19.36 65.20
N PRO A 8 45.52 -19.30 64.28
CA PRO A 8 45.80 -18.14 63.38
C PRO A 8 46.69 -18.51 62.13
N PRO A 9 47.84 -17.85 61.78
CA PRO A 9 48.10 -16.50 61.21
C PRO A 9 48.70 -16.51 59.76
N PRO A 10 49.02 -15.34 59.13
CA PRO A 10 49.56 -15.26 57.76
C PRO A 10 51.03 -14.77 57.59
N ARG A 11 51.53 -14.88 56.34
CA ARG A 11 52.78 -14.32 55.72
C ARG A 11 54.10 -15.10 55.89
N HIS A 12 54.78 -15.42 54.77
CA HIS A 12 56.00 -14.71 54.30
C HIS A 12 56.48 -15.21 52.91
N LYS A 13 57.30 -14.41 52.20
CA LYS A 13 58.04 -14.81 50.99
C LYS A 13 59.43 -15.38 51.36
N PRO A 14 59.98 -16.28 50.53
CA PRO A 14 61.42 -16.33 50.30
C PRO A 14 61.80 -16.11 48.83
N SER A 15 63.02 -15.61 48.63
CA SER A 15 63.75 -15.58 47.34
C SER A 15 65.23 -15.61 47.68
N ILE A 16 66.05 -16.48 47.04
CA ILE A 16 67.51 -16.29 46.98
C ILE A 16 68.18 -17.18 45.90
N GLU A 17 68.99 -16.51 45.09
CA GLU A 17 70.23 -16.89 44.39
C GLU A 17 70.32 -18.03 43.35
N LEU A 18 71.35 -17.86 42.50
CA LEU A 18 71.76 -18.73 41.41
C LEU A 18 73.07 -19.43 41.78
N THR A 19 73.29 -20.64 41.24
CA THR A 19 74.64 -21.23 41.14
C THR A 19 75.09 -21.31 39.68
N ARG A 20 76.40 -21.20 39.45
CA ARG A 20 77.04 -21.02 38.13
C ARG A 20 77.46 -22.35 37.48
N PRO A 21 77.75 -22.38 36.16
CA PRO A 21 77.72 -23.61 35.37
C PRO A 21 79.03 -24.40 35.37
N GLN A 22 78.94 -25.66 34.92
CA GLN A 22 80.07 -26.43 34.39
C GLN A 22 79.82 -26.82 32.93
N ARG A 23 80.86 -26.77 32.10
CA ARG A 23 80.93 -27.39 30.76
C ARG A 23 81.69 -28.70 30.88
N ILE A 24 81.47 -29.66 29.96
CA ILE A 24 82.55 -30.37 29.22
C ILE A 24 82.00 -31.32 28.13
N ALA A 25 82.78 -31.47 27.05
CA ALA A 25 82.79 -32.50 26.00
C ALA A 25 81.50 -32.92 25.24
N HIS A 26 81.56 -32.76 23.92
CA HIS A 26 80.79 -33.59 22.97
C HIS A 26 81.33 -35.02 22.89
N ARG A 27 80.45 -35.98 22.59
CA ARG A 27 80.77 -37.12 21.70
C ARG A 27 79.72 -37.22 20.58
N ARG A 28 80.09 -37.90 19.48
CA ARG A 28 79.36 -37.90 18.20
C ARG A 28 78.61 -39.22 17.97
N GLY A 29 77.53 -39.16 17.19
CA GLY A 29 76.87 -40.31 16.56
C GLY A 29 75.62 -40.81 17.30
N GLY A 30 74.49 -40.90 16.58
CA GLY A 30 73.25 -41.53 17.06
C GLY A 30 71.96 -40.83 16.62
N THR A 31 71.90 -39.49 16.67
CA THR A 31 70.62 -38.76 16.73
C THR A 31 70.13 -38.13 15.41
N PHE A 32 70.59 -38.61 14.25
CA PHE A 32 70.23 -38.01 12.95
C PHE A 32 69.11 -38.72 12.16
N ILE A 33 68.75 -39.96 12.52
CA ILE A 33 67.71 -40.73 11.79
C ILE A 33 66.29 -40.44 12.33
N LEU A 34 66.15 -40.12 13.62
CA LEU A 34 64.86 -39.88 14.27
C LEU A 34 64.21 -38.50 13.98
N ILE A 35 64.99 -37.52 13.49
CA ILE A 35 64.47 -36.17 13.20
C ILE A 35 63.84 -36.08 11.80
N ALA A 36 64.36 -36.83 10.83
CA ALA A 36 63.84 -36.84 9.45
C ALA A 36 62.38 -37.33 9.37
N ALA A 37 62.03 -38.34 10.19
CA ALA A 37 60.67 -38.89 10.23
C ALA A 37 59.62 -37.90 10.78
N LEU A 38 60.00 -37.04 11.73
CA LEU A 38 59.09 -36.08 12.36
C LEU A 38 58.86 -34.83 11.50
N LEU A 39 59.86 -34.40 10.72
CA LEU A 39 59.69 -33.27 9.79
C LEU A 39 58.77 -33.59 8.61
N GLY A 40 58.74 -34.85 8.14
CA GLY A 40 57.82 -35.28 7.08
C GLY A 40 56.35 -35.15 7.47
N VAL A 41 56.00 -35.52 8.71
CA VAL A 41 54.63 -35.38 9.24
C VAL A 41 54.26 -33.90 9.41
N GLY A 42 55.19 -33.07 9.89
CA GLY A 42 54.95 -31.64 10.10
C GLY A 42 54.60 -30.87 8.82
N VAL A 43 55.26 -31.16 7.69
CA VAL A 43 54.97 -30.49 6.41
C VAL A 43 53.62 -30.93 5.83
N ALA A 44 53.27 -32.22 5.96
CA ALA A 44 51.95 -32.72 5.54
C ALA A 44 50.82 -32.11 6.40
N ALA A 45 51.02 -32.03 7.73
CA ALA A 45 50.08 -31.40 8.64
C ALA A 45 49.91 -29.89 8.33
N TRP A 46 50.99 -29.17 8.02
CA TRP A 46 50.91 -27.74 7.65
C TRP A 46 50.14 -27.49 6.34
N TRP A 47 50.22 -28.41 5.37
CA TRP A 47 49.45 -28.31 4.12
C TRP A 47 47.96 -28.63 4.34
N LEU A 48 47.63 -29.54 5.27
CA LEU A 48 46.26 -29.85 5.69
C LEU A 48 45.68 -28.85 6.70
N MET A 49 46.52 -28.06 7.37
CA MET A 49 46.14 -27.03 8.35
C MET A 49 46.35 -25.59 7.84
N LYS A 50 46.38 -25.39 6.52
CA LYS A 50 46.00 -24.07 6.00
C LYS A 50 44.53 -23.84 6.39
N PRO A 51 44.17 -22.74 7.08
CA PRO A 51 42.77 -22.36 7.11
C PRO A 51 42.32 -22.20 5.66
N ALA A 52 41.10 -22.65 5.36
CA ALA A 52 40.48 -22.28 4.09
C ALA A 52 40.58 -20.75 3.93
N PRO A 53 40.86 -20.21 2.73
CA PRO A 53 40.71 -18.78 2.51
C PRO A 53 39.29 -18.41 3.01
N PRO A 54 39.12 -17.34 3.79
CA PRO A 54 37.80 -16.96 4.27
C PRO A 54 36.89 -16.88 3.04
N PRO A 55 35.68 -17.48 3.08
CA PRO A 55 34.79 -17.53 1.92
C PRO A 55 34.68 -16.10 1.37
N PRO A 56 35.02 -15.88 0.08
CA PRO A 56 35.49 -14.59 -0.43
C PRO A 56 34.55 -13.50 0.01
N ALA A 57 35.02 -12.65 0.94
CA ALA A 57 34.20 -12.01 1.98
C ALA A 57 32.94 -11.37 1.37
N ALA A 58 31.83 -12.11 1.46
CA ALA A 58 30.78 -12.19 0.43
C ALA A 58 30.71 -10.92 -0.41
N GLU A 59 31.38 -10.93 -1.59
CA GLU A 59 31.57 -9.75 -2.45
C GLU A 59 30.27 -8.96 -2.47
N SER A 60 30.25 -7.80 -1.79
CA SER A 60 29.02 -7.25 -1.19
C SER A 60 27.96 -7.09 -2.25
N ALA A 61 27.04 -8.07 -2.31
CA ALA A 61 26.45 -8.51 -3.58
C ALA A 61 25.96 -7.30 -4.35
N THR A 62 26.66 -6.96 -5.44
CA THR A 62 26.44 -5.71 -6.15
C THR A 62 25.09 -5.81 -6.82
N GLU A 63 24.08 -5.41 -6.07
CA GLU A 63 22.68 -5.74 -6.29
C GLU A 63 22.34 -5.46 -7.75
N GLN A 64 21.74 -6.42 -8.45
CA GLN A 64 21.54 -6.26 -9.88
C GLN A 64 20.77 -4.96 -10.15
N PRO A 65 21.16 -4.20 -11.20
CA PRO A 65 20.48 -2.96 -11.54
C PRO A 65 19.00 -3.28 -11.76
N LEU A 66 18.12 -2.49 -11.13
CA LEU A 66 16.68 -2.75 -11.16
C LEU A 66 16.20 -2.88 -12.61
N PRO A 67 15.37 -3.89 -12.94
CA PRO A 67 14.77 -4.00 -14.26
C PRO A 67 14.02 -2.72 -14.60
N HIS A 68 14.50 -1.98 -15.61
CA HIS A 68 13.82 -0.80 -16.10
C HIS A 68 12.63 -1.20 -16.98
N VAL A 69 11.47 -0.62 -16.71
CA VAL A 69 10.19 -0.98 -17.31
C VAL A 69 9.77 0.09 -18.32
N GLU A 70 9.26 -0.36 -19.48
CA GLU A 70 8.73 0.53 -20.51
C GLU A 70 7.48 1.28 -19.99
N PRO A 71 7.47 2.63 -19.96
CA PRO A 71 6.33 3.39 -19.49
C PRO A 71 5.05 3.12 -20.30
N GLY A 72 3.90 3.14 -19.62
CA GLY A 72 2.58 2.98 -20.25
C GLY A 72 1.99 1.57 -20.24
N ARG A 73 2.64 0.59 -19.57
CA ARG A 73 2.10 -0.76 -19.35
C ARG A 73 2.07 -1.12 -17.87
N PHE A 74 1.04 -1.83 -17.42
CA PHE A 74 1.01 -2.36 -16.07
C PHE A 74 2.09 -3.44 -15.88
N THR A 75 2.93 -3.29 -14.85
CA THR A 75 4.00 -4.25 -14.53
C THR A 75 4.07 -4.51 -13.03
N ALA A 76 3.90 -5.77 -12.63
CA ALA A 76 4.04 -6.21 -11.24
C ALA A 76 5.49 -6.64 -10.98
N ALA A 77 6.20 -5.86 -10.18
CA ALA A 77 7.47 -6.26 -9.59
C ALA A 77 7.25 -7.08 -8.31
N VAL A 78 8.14 -8.03 -8.05
CA VAL A 78 8.14 -8.89 -6.86
C VAL A 78 9.54 -8.89 -6.26
N THR A 79 9.69 -8.64 -4.96
CA THR A 79 10.99 -8.75 -4.28
C THR A 79 11.28 -10.19 -3.90
N HIS A 80 12.49 -10.48 -3.40
CA HIS A 80 12.69 -11.62 -2.52
C HIS A 80 11.90 -11.38 -1.22
N PHE A 81 11.37 -12.44 -0.61
CA PHE A 81 10.67 -12.34 0.67
C PHE A 81 11.58 -12.80 1.81
N ALA A 82 11.51 -12.12 2.96
CA ALA A 82 12.23 -12.56 4.15
C ALA A 82 11.72 -13.95 4.56
N GLY A 83 12.63 -14.91 4.72
CA GLY A 83 12.31 -16.31 5.04
C GLY A 83 12.04 -17.24 3.84
N ASP A 84 11.93 -16.73 2.60
CA ASP A 84 11.75 -17.55 1.40
C ASP A 84 13.08 -18.18 0.93
N ALA A 85 13.51 -19.22 1.66
CA ALA A 85 14.78 -19.91 1.43
C ALA A 85 14.84 -20.54 0.02
N GLY A 86 15.61 -19.92 -0.87
CA GLY A 86 15.72 -20.32 -2.28
C GLY A 86 14.70 -19.65 -3.22
N ASN A 87 14.04 -18.57 -2.79
CA ASN A 87 13.13 -17.74 -3.59
C ASN A 87 11.95 -18.51 -4.23
N GLN A 88 11.42 -19.52 -3.55
CA GLN A 88 10.42 -20.42 -4.12
C GLN A 88 9.04 -19.75 -4.20
N GLN A 89 8.64 -19.02 -3.15
CA GLN A 89 7.34 -18.35 -3.10
C GLN A 89 7.29 -17.12 -4.01
N ALA A 90 8.35 -16.30 -4.02
CA ALA A 90 8.40 -15.15 -4.93
C ALA A 90 8.42 -15.60 -6.40
N GLN A 91 9.20 -16.64 -6.75
CA GLN A 91 9.21 -17.17 -8.12
C GLN A 91 7.85 -17.80 -8.51
N LEU A 92 7.12 -18.42 -7.58
CA LEU A 92 5.74 -18.88 -7.82
C LEU A 92 4.80 -17.70 -8.13
N ILE A 93 4.93 -16.58 -7.42
CA ILE A 93 4.13 -15.36 -7.66
C ILE A 93 4.51 -14.69 -8.98
N VAL A 94 5.81 -14.55 -9.31
CA VAL A 94 6.24 -14.06 -10.63
C VAL A 94 5.67 -14.95 -11.74
N ASN A 95 5.82 -16.28 -11.63
CA ASN A 95 5.32 -17.22 -12.63
C ASN A 95 3.78 -17.23 -12.76
N ALA A 96 3.06 -16.96 -11.67
CA ALA A 96 1.61 -16.80 -11.68
C ALA A 96 1.17 -15.54 -12.45
N LEU A 97 1.94 -14.46 -12.33
CA LEU A 97 1.69 -13.14 -12.92
C LEU A 97 2.26 -12.96 -14.33
N LEU A 98 3.08 -13.89 -14.84
CA LEU A 98 3.46 -13.93 -16.25
C LEU A 98 2.25 -14.25 -17.13
N GLY A 99 2.01 -13.42 -18.15
CA GLY A 99 0.96 -13.65 -19.16
C GLY A 99 -0.46 -13.28 -18.70
N VAL A 100 -0.61 -12.18 -17.97
CA VAL A 100 -1.89 -11.68 -17.45
C VAL A 100 -2.25 -10.39 -18.19
N GLY A 101 -3.11 -10.48 -19.20
CA GLY A 101 -3.32 -9.40 -20.16
C GLY A 101 -2.01 -8.96 -20.83
N ASP A 102 -1.84 -7.65 -21.04
CA ASP A 102 -0.56 -7.02 -21.43
C ASP A 102 0.46 -6.91 -20.27
N GLY A 103 0.10 -7.39 -19.07
CA GLY A 103 0.85 -7.25 -17.84
C GLY A 103 2.13 -8.08 -17.80
N ARG A 104 3.24 -7.43 -17.45
CA ARG A 104 4.53 -8.10 -17.19
C ARG A 104 4.72 -8.34 -15.69
N ALA A 105 5.37 -9.46 -15.36
CA ALA A 105 5.86 -9.75 -14.02
C ALA A 105 7.40 -9.75 -14.03
N VAL A 106 8.02 -9.09 -13.04
CA VAL A 106 9.48 -8.99 -12.94
C VAL A 106 9.95 -9.28 -11.51
N GLN A 107 11.01 -10.07 -11.36
CA GLN A 107 11.69 -10.25 -10.08
C GLN A 107 12.67 -9.08 -9.85
N PHE A 108 12.63 -8.46 -8.68
CA PHE A 108 13.69 -7.57 -8.21
C PHE A 108 14.64 -8.37 -7.32
N ASP A 109 15.94 -8.24 -7.62
CA ASP A 109 17.06 -8.72 -6.80
C ASP A 109 17.23 -7.80 -5.58
N ARG A 110 16.23 -7.80 -4.68
CA ARG A 110 16.12 -6.99 -3.47
C ARG A 110 15.28 -7.75 -2.44
N THR A 111 15.48 -7.46 -1.15
CA THR A 111 14.58 -7.83 -0.07
C THR A 111 14.17 -6.55 0.66
N ILE A 112 12.88 -6.38 0.94
CA ILE A 112 12.41 -5.38 1.91
C ILE A 112 12.13 -6.11 3.22
N GLY A 113 12.59 -5.53 4.33
CA GLY A 113 12.37 -6.08 5.66
C GLY A 113 10.90 -5.99 6.08
N VAL A 114 10.58 -6.67 7.18
CA VAL A 114 9.33 -6.46 7.93
C VAL A 114 9.74 -6.42 9.40
N ASP A 115 10.19 -5.26 9.87
CA ASP A 115 10.50 -5.06 11.28
C ASP A 115 9.18 -4.96 12.08
N ASP A 116 9.16 -5.48 13.31
CA ASP A 116 7.98 -5.60 14.20
C ASP A 116 7.37 -4.24 14.68
N GLY A 117 7.66 -3.13 13.99
CA GLY A 117 7.37 -1.77 14.42
C GLY A 117 6.40 -0.96 13.53
N ALA A 118 6.67 -0.83 12.22
CA ALA A 118 5.89 0.09 11.36
C ALA A 118 6.07 -0.16 9.83
N PRO A 119 5.12 -0.83 9.14
CA PRO A 119 5.20 -1.07 7.69
C PRO A 119 5.30 0.18 6.80
N VAL A 120 4.99 1.36 7.34
CA VAL A 120 5.01 2.65 6.61
C VAL A 120 6.40 2.98 6.03
N ALA A 121 7.47 2.71 6.79
CA ALA A 121 8.84 2.98 6.34
C ALA A 121 9.26 2.07 5.17
N ASP A 122 8.78 0.83 5.19
CA ASP A 122 9.04 -0.18 4.18
C ASP A 122 8.21 0.07 2.90
N HIS A 123 6.97 0.55 3.02
CA HIS A 123 6.19 1.08 1.90
C HIS A 123 6.89 2.27 1.22
N ASP A 124 7.54 3.17 1.96
CA ASP A 124 8.33 4.25 1.36
C ASP A 124 9.61 3.76 0.68
N THR A 125 10.17 2.64 1.13
CA THR A 125 11.27 1.96 0.42
C THR A 125 10.76 1.31 -0.88
N ALA A 126 9.61 0.64 -0.84
CA ALA A 126 8.95 0.10 -2.02
C ALA A 126 8.61 1.19 -3.06
N ARG A 127 8.07 2.35 -2.63
CA ARG A 127 7.79 3.51 -3.50
C ARG A 127 9.05 4.03 -4.21
N LYS A 128 10.21 4.03 -3.55
CA LYS A 128 11.51 4.43 -4.15
C LYS A 128 11.97 3.44 -5.23
N LEU A 129 11.88 2.13 -4.97
CA LEU A 129 12.22 1.10 -5.96
C LEU A 129 11.29 1.15 -7.18
N LEU A 130 10.02 1.47 -6.98
CA LEU A 130 9.06 1.68 -8.07
C LEU A 130 9.40 2.92 -8.92
N ALA A 131 9.70 4.06 -8.29
CA ALA A 131 10.13 5.27 -9.00
C ALA A 131 11.46 5.10 -9.77
N GLN A 132 12.35 4.21 -9.31
CA GLN A 132 13.62 3.90 -10.00
C GLN A 132 13.45 2.93 -11.18
N SER A 133 12.50 2.00 -11.10
CA SER A 133 12.27 0.97 -12.10
C SER A 133 11.27 1.36 -13.18
N GLY A 134 10.26 2.17 -12.85
CA GLY A 134 9.08 2.40 -13.69
C GLY A 134 8.03 1.29 -13.59
N ALA A 135 8.20 0.31 -12.68
CA ALA A 135 7.21 -0.73 -12.43
C ALA A 135 5.96 -0.15 -11.73
N SER A 136 4.83 -0.83 -11.86
CA SER A 136 3.51 -0.36 -11.42
C SER A 136 3.19 -0.71 -9.97
N VAL A 137 3.50 -1.94 -9.59
CA VAL A 137 3.24 -2.51 -8.27
C VAL A 137 4.50 -3.19 -7.79
N LEU A 138 4.81 -3.08 -6.49
CA LEU A 138 5.77 -3.93 -5.82
C LEU A 138 5.05 -4.82 -4.82
N ILE A 139 5.18 -6.14 -5.02
CA ILE A 139 4.81 -7.16 -4.05
C ILE A 139 6.08 -7.50 -3.25
N TRP A 140 6.05 -7.27 -1.94
CA TRP A 140 7.17 -7.51 -1.03
C TRP A 140 6.67 -8.03 0.32
N GLY A 141 7.55 -8.47 1.22
CA GLY A 141 7.17 -8.89 2.57
C GLY A 141 7.94 -10.10 3.08
N ALA A 142 7.31 -10.88 3.97
CA ALA A 142 7.94 -11.98 4.69
C ALA A 142 7.06 -13.24 4.72
N LEU A 143 7.70 -14.41 4.85
CA LEU A 143 7.02 -15.65 5.23
C LEU A 143 7.00 -15.76 6.75
N SER A 144 5.84 -15.55 7.38
CA SER A 144 5.67 -15.66 8.83
C SER A 144 4.94 -16.95 9.21
N THR A 145 5.06 -17.38 10.47
CA THR A 145 4.25 -18.46 11.03
C THR A 145 3.25 -17.88 12.03
N ARG A 146 1.96 -17.91 11.70
CA ARG A 146 0.86 -17.45 12.56
C ARG A 146 -0.04 -18.64 12.90
N GLU A 147 -0.29 -18.88 14.18
CA GLU A 147 -1.08 -20.02 14.69
C GLU A 147 -0.60 -21.43 14.25
N GLY A 148 0.61 -21.53 13.69
CA GLY A 148 1.15 -22.76 13.08
C GLY A 148 0.92 -22.88 11.57
N GLU A 149 0.18 -21.97 10.94
CA GLU A 149 0.14 -21.80 9.49
C GLU A 149 1.29 -20.90 9.01
N MET A 150 1.90 -21.25 7.87
CA MET A 150 2.91 -20.43 7.17
C MET A 150 2.22 -19.38 6.29
N SER A 151 1.83 -18.24 6.87
CA SER A 151 1.19 -17.16 6.12
C SER A 151 2.24 -16.22 5.52
N PRO A 152 2.28 -16.03 4.19
CA PRO A 152 3.05 -14.95 3.58
C PRO A 152 2.38 -13.60 3.91
N ASP A 153 2.98 -12.87 4.83
CA ASP A 153 2.63 -11.48 5.14
C ASP A 153 3.27 -10.59 4.06
N LEU A 154 2.56 -10.46 2.94
CA LEU A 154 2.97 -9.61 1.83
C LEU A 154 2.26 -8.26 1.88
N TYR A 155 2.86 -7.31 1.18
CA TYR A 155 2.44 -5.93 1.09
C TYR A 155 2.31 -5.53 -0.37
N TRP A 156 1.23 -4.82 -0.70
CA TRP A 156 0.91 -4.41 -2.06
C TRP A 156 1.15 -2.90 -2.20
N THR A 157 2.28 -2.51 -2.79
CA THR A 157 2.63 -1.10 -2.94
C THR A 157 2.46 -0.65 -4.38
N LEU A 158 1.55 0.31 -4.61
CA LEU A 158 1.41 1.01 -5.88
C LEU A 158 2.49 2.09 -6.02
N ALA A 159 2.96 2.30 -7.26
CA ALA A 159 3.94 3.36 -7.57
C ALA A 159 3.34 4.75 -7.29
N ALA A 160 4.17 5.68 -6.80
CA ALA A 160 3.74 7.05 -6.54
C ALA A 160 3.28 7.77 -7.83
N GLU A 161 3.93 7.49 -8.96
CA GLU A 161 3.53 8.01 -10.27
C GLU A 161 2.21 7.39 -10.76
N LEU A 162 1.81 6.19 -10.35
CA LEU A 162 0.48 5.63 -10.72
C LEU A 162 -0.69 6.20 -9.93
N GLN A 163 -0.42 7.24 -9.14
CA GLN A 163 -1.45 8.18 -8.75
C GLN A 163 -1.86 9.11 -9.94
N ASP A 164 -1.18 8.99 -11.10
CA ASP A 164 -1.51 9.46 -12.47
C ASP A 164 -2.85 8.90 -12.99
N GLY A 165 -3.90 9.25 -12.27
CA GLY A 165 -5.12 9.79 -12.85
C GLY A 165 -6.15 8.86 -13.48
N GLY A 166 -5.82 7.59 -13.71
CA GLY A 166 -6.82 6.52 -13.61
C GLY A 166 -7.65 6.76 -12.33
N ARG A 167 -8.98 6.61 -12.38
CA ARG A 167 -9.86 6.90 -11.22
C ARG A 167 -9.19 6.32 -9.97
N TRP A 168 -9.00 7.10 -8.90
CA TRP A 168 -8.70 6.42 -7.63
C TRP A 168 -9.93 5.56 -7.37
N GLY A 169 -9.81 4.26 -7.57
CA GLY A 169 -10.78 3.29 -7.13
C GLY A 169 -11.10 3.65 -5.68
N ARG A 170 -12.38 3.84 -5.39
CA ARG A 170 -12.82 4.21 -4.03
C ARG A 170 -12.38 3.17 -3.00
N TYR A 171 -12.19 1.96 -3.50
CA TYR A 171 -11.49 0.83 -2.95
C TYR A 171 -9.99 0.98 -3.24
N GLN A 172 -9.19 1.19 -2.20
CA GLN A 172 -7.78 0.83 -2.24
C GLN A 172 -7.65 -0.69 -2.02
N PRO A 173 -6.67 -1.37 -2.67
CA PRO A 173 -6.23 -2.68 -2.20
C PRO A 173 -5.68 -2.53 -0.77
N PRO A 174 -5.72 -3.57 0.07
CA PRO A 174 -5.19 -3.46 1.42
C PRO A 174 -3.66 -3.35 1.33
N GLU A 175 -3.07 -2.39 2.04
CA GLU A 175 -1.60 -2.22 2.06
C GLU A 175 -0.90 -3.51 2.51
N THR A 176 -1.49 -4.22 3.48
CA THR A 176 -1.18 -5.62 3.85
C THR A 176 -2.05 -6.60 3.05
N LEU A 177 -1.45 -7.36 2.14
CA LEU A 177 -2.07 -8.43 1.36
C LEU A 177 -1.57 -9.79 1.87
N HIS A 178 -2.21 -10.34 2.90
CA HIS A 178 -1.98 -11.75 3.27
C HIS A 178 -2.37 -12.64 2.09
N LEU A 179 -1.43 -13.40 1.54
CA LEU A 179 -1.79 -14.40 0.54
C LEU A 179 -2.22 -15.70 1.24
N PRO A 180 -3.36 -16.28 0.83
CA PRO A 180 -3.89 -17.49 1.45
C PRO A 180 -3.03 -18.71 1.10
N LEU A 181 -2.87 -19.65 2.03
CA LEU A 181 -2.28 -20.97 1.76
C LEU A 181 -3.25 -21.83 0.94
N ILE A 182 -3.23 -21.62 -0.38
CA ILE A 182 -3.99 -22.39 -1.38
C ILE A 182 -3.06 -22.94 -2.45
N GLY A 183 -3.55 -23.89 -3.25
CA GLY A 183 -2.76 -24.46 -4.35
C GLY A 183 -2.34 -23.38 -5.35
N ALA A 184 -1.12 -23.48 -5.89
CA ALA A 184 -0.51 -22.42 -6.71
C ALA A 184 -1.38 -21.94 -7.91
N SER A 185 -2.23 -22.80 -8.48
CA SER A 185 -3.19 -22.40 -9.53
C SER A 185 -4.30 -21.47 -9.02
N ASP A 186 -4.80 -21.71 -7.81
CA ASP A 186 -5.87 -20.91 -7.19
C ASP A 186 -5.29 -19.57 -6.71
N LEU A 187 -4.07 -19.60 -6.16
CA LEU A 187 -3.33 -18.40 -5.79
C LEU A 187 -3.00 -17.55 -7.03
N ALA A 188 -2.61 -18.20 -8.13
CA ALA A 188 -2.41 -17.51 -9.39
C ALA A 188 -3.70 -16.82 -9.85
N ASP A 189 -4.83 -17.53 -9.93
CA ASP A 189 -6.10 -16.92 -10.37
C ASP A 189 -6.55 -15.75 -9.47
N LEU A 190 -6.31 -15.82 -8.15
CA LEU A 190 -6.56 -14.71 -7.23
C LEU A 190 -5.68 -13.48 -7.55
N LEU A 191 -4.38 -13.70 -7.76
CA LEU A 191 -3.42 -12.66 -8.13
C LEU A 191 -3.69 -12.08 -9.53
N ARG A 192 -4.15 -12.92 -10.48
CA ARG A 192 -4.56 -12.47 -11.82
C ARG A 192 -5.73 -11.51 -11.75
N LEU A 193 -6.77 -11.81 -10.96
CA LEU A 193 -7.88 -10.88 -10.77
C LEU A 193 -7.40 -9.54 -10.21
N LEU A 194 -6.55 -9.56 -9.18
CA LEU A 194 -6.02 -8.33 -8.60
C LEU A 194 -5.23 -7.50 -9.61
N VAL A 195 -4.33 -8.13 -10.39
CA VAL A 195 -3.58 -7.47 -11.47
C VAL A 195 -4.51 -6.92 -12.57
N ILE A 196 -5.46 -7.71 -13.06
CA ILE A 196 -6.41 -7.24 -14.10
C ILE A 196 -7.23 -6.05 -13.58
N THR A 197 -7.66 -6.08 -12.31
CA THR A 197 -8.41 -4.96 -11.71
C THR A 197 -7.59 -3.67 -11.56
N GLN A 198 -6.26 -3.73 -11.39
CA GLN A 198 -5.41 -2.52 -11.46
C GLN A 198 -5.12 -2.13 -12.92
N ALA A 199 -4.80 -3.09 -13.78
CA ALA A 199 -4.47 -2.84 -15.19
C ALA A 199 -5.66 -2.28 -16.00
N ALA A 200 -6.89 -2.64 -15.64
CA ALA A 200 -8.10 -2.08 -16.23
C ALA A 200 -8.20 -0.55 -16.09
N GLU A 201 -7.55 0.07 -15.10
CA GLU A 201 -7.53 1.54 -14.94
C GLU A 201 -6.62 2.24 -15.96
N PHE A 202 -5.66 1.51 -16.54
CA PHE A 202 -4.86 1.94 -17.68
C PHE A 202 -5.66 1.78 -18.97
N HIS A 203 -6.08 0.54 -19.24
CA HIS A 203 -6.73 0.15 -20.49
C HIS A 203 -8.13 0.77 -20.68
N ALA A 204 -8.77 1.28 -19.62
CA ALA A 204 -9.96 2.12 -19.72
C ALA A 204 -9.76 3.40 -20.56
N ASN A 205 -8.52 3.87 -20.76
CA ASN A 205 -8.19 4.97 -21.67
C ASN A 205 -7.94 4.49 -23.12
N GLU A 206 -7.74 3.18 -23.33
CA GLU A 206 -7.43 2.55 -24.62
C GLU A 206 -8.62 1.75 -25.19
N GLY A 207 -9.65 1.50 -24.38
CA GLY A 207 -10.83 0.71 -24.75
C GLY A 207 -10.66 -0.81 -24.65
N ALA A 208 -9.49 -1.29 -24.23
CA ALA A 208 -9.24 -2.70 -24.01
C ALA A 208 -9.68 -3.15 -22.60
N MET A 209 -10.16 -4.38 -22.48
CA MET A 209 -10.38 -5.08 -21.21
C MET A 209 -9.99 -6.55 -21.41
N ASP A 210 -9.51 -7.20 -20.35
CA ASP A 210 -9.05 -8.59 -20.44
C ASP A 210 -10.25 -9.56 -20.48
N ASP A 211 -10.51 -10.14 -21.66
CA ASP A 211 -11.54 -11.17 -21.89
C ASP A 211 -11.38 -12.40 -20.97
N ALA A 212 -10.20 -12.62 -20.36
CA ALA A 212 -10.02 -13.67 -19.37
C ALA A 212 -10.71 -13.37 -18.03
N PHE A 213 -11.03 -12.10 -17.71
CA PHE A 213 -11.54 -11.70 -16.39
C PHE A 213 -12.76 -12.53 -15.93
N PRO A 214 -13.84 -12.70 -16.71
CA PRO A 214 -15.00 -13.49 -16.26
C PRO A 214 -14.64 -14.96 -15.99
N ALA A 215 -13.81 -15.54 -16.87
CA ALA A 215 -13.38 -16.93 -16.76
C ALA A 215 -12.44 -17.18 -15.56
N ILE A 216 -11.65 -16.18 -15.14
CA ILE A 216 -10.85 -16.23 -13.90
C ILE A 216 -11.78 -16.02 -12.69
N LEU A 217 -12.69 -15.05 -12.76
CA LEU A 217 -13.61 -14.69 -11.68
C LEU A 217 -14.47 -15.88 -11.23
N ASP A 218 -15.00 -16.65 -12.18
CA ASP A 218 -15.80 -17.84 -11.87
C ASP A 218 -14.97 -18.98 -11.25
N ARG A 219 -13.66 -19.07 -11.55
CA ARG A 219 -12.76 -20.01 -10.84
C ARG A 219 -12.52 -19.58 -9.40
N VAL A 220 -12.31 -18.29 -9.15
CA VAL A 220 -12.13 -17.75 -7.79
C VAL A 220 -13.41 -17.86 -6.96
N ARG A 221 -14.58 -17.52 -7.51
CA ARG A 221 -15.89 -17.76 -6.88
C ARG A 221 -16.06 -19.23 -6.45
N ALA A 222 -15.66 -20.17 -7.31
CA ALA A 222 -15.83 -21.61 -7.07
C ALA A 222 -15.05 -22.13 -5.86
N PHE A 223 -13.88 -21.57 -5.52
CA PHE A 223 -13.13 -21.92 -4.31
C PHE A 223 -13.37 -20.98 -3.10
N ALA A 224 -13.78 -19.73 -3.34
CA ALA A 224 -14.08 -18.76 -2.28
C ALA A 224 -15.41 -19.06 -1.53
N TYR A 225 -16.43 -19.51 -2.27
CA TYR A 225 -17.78 -19.75 -1.72
C TYR A 225 -18.42 -21.06 -2.24
N GLY A 226 -18.02 -21.55 -3.40
CA GLY A 226 -18.68 -22.67 -4.10
C GLY A 226 -18.40 -24.08 -3.55
N SER A 227 -18.99 -25.07 -4.24
CA SER A 227 -18.85 -26.51 -3.92
C SER A 227 -17.46 -27.10 -4.18
N ARG A 228 -16.49 -26.29 -4.64
CA ARG A 228 -15.06 -26.66 -4.77
C ARG A 228 -14.20 -26.13 -3.61
N GLN A 229 -14.78 -25.77 -2.45
CA GLN A 229 -14.00 -25.53 -1.23
C GLN A 229 -13.02 -26.69 -0.99
N ARG A 230 -11.71 -26.42 -1.10
CA ARG A 230 -10.68 -27.45 -0.93
C ARG A 230 -10.66 -27.95 0.52
N PRO A 231 -10.60 -29.27 0.76
CA PRO A 231 -10.22 -29.80 2.06
C PRO A 231 -8.87 -29.20 2.49
N GLY A 232 -8.82 -28.62 3.68
CA GLY A 232 -7.60 -28.01 4.25
C GLY A 232 -7.47 -26.49 4.11
N MET A 233 -8.33 -25.78 3.36
CA MET A 233 -8.31 -24.30 3.38
C MET A 233 -8.73 -23.78 4.77
N SER A 234 -7.84 -23.05 5.44
CA SER A 234 -8.10 -22.50 6.78
C SER A 234 -9.16 -21.38 6.79
N LYS A 235 -9.69 -21.06 7.97
CA LYS A 235 -10.64 -19.95 8.14
C LYS A 235 -9.99 -18.60 7.77
N ARG A 236 -8.69 -18.41 8.06
CA ARG A 236 -7.95 -17.20 7.74
C ARG A 236 -7.75 -17.08 6.23
N ALA A 237 -7.17 -18.10 5.60
CA ALA A 237 -7.01 -18.18 4.15
C ALA A 237 -8.33 -17.91 3.39
N ARG A 238 -9.45 -18.41 3.90
CA ARG A 238 -10.79 -18.12 3.34
C ARG A 238 -11.16 -16.64 3.43
N ILE A 239 -11.02 -16.02 4.61
CA ILE A 239 -11.28 -14.58 4.81
C ILE A 239 -10.41 -13.73 3.87
N ASP A 240 -9.16 -14.14 3.63
CA ASP A 240 -8.22 -13.44 2.77
C ASP A 240 -8.61 -13.54 1.27
N VAL A 241 -8.98 -14.74 0.77
CA VAL A 241 -9.58 -14.91 -0.57
C VAL A 241 -10.82 -14.05 -0.74
N GLN A 242 -11.72 -14.11 0.24
CA GLN A 242 -13.03 -13.45 0.20
C GLN A 242 -12.89 -11.92 0.22
N PHE A 243 -11.93 -11.37 0.97
CA PHE A 243 -11.57 -9.95 0.95
C PHE A 243 -11.14 -9.51 -0.46
N VAL A 244 -10.19 -10.23 -1.07
CA VAL A 244 -9.65 -9.86 -2.40
C VAL A 244 -10.72 -10.00 -3.48
N LEU A 245 -11.58 -11.01 -3.42
CA LEU A 245 -12.71 -11.16 -4.33
C LEU A 245 -13.73 -10.01 -4.19
N ALA A 246 -14.06 -9.59 -2.96
CA ALA A 246 -14.93 -8.43 -2.72
C ALA A 246 -14.30 -7.11 -3.22
N TYR A 247 -12.99 -6.95 -3.08
CA TYR A 247 -12.22 -5.83 -3.65
C TYR A 247 -12.34 -5.79 -5.18
N VAL A 248 -11.99 -6.90 -5.84
CA VAL A 248 -12.03 -7.07 -7.30
C VAL A 248 -13.42 -6.76 -7.86
N LEU A 249 -14.46 -7.36 -7.28
CA LEU A 249 -15.85 -7.17 -7.72
C LEU A 249 -16.32 -5.71 -7.60
N ALA A 250 -15.90 -5.01 -6.55
CA ALA A 250 -16.27 -3.62 -6.32
C ALA A 250 -15.56 -2.66 -7.29
N ALA A 251 -14.24 -2.81 -7.44
CA ALA A 251 -13.42 -1.95 -8.31
C ALA A 251 -13.72 -2.20 -9.79
N TYR A 252 -13.68 -3.45 -10.25
CA TYR A 252 -14.01 -3.80 -11.64
C TYR A 252 -15.48 -3.48 -11.97
N GLY A 253 -16.40 -3.62 -11.00
CA GLY A 253 -17.79 -3.19 -11.14
C GLY A 253 -17.97 -1.68 -11.27
N GLU A 254 -17.17 -0.85 -10.57
CA GLU A 254 -17.17 0.61 -10.75
C GLU A 254 -16.55 1.02 -12.09
N GLN A 255 -15.43 0.40 -12.47
CA GLN A 255 -14.73 0.62 -13.75
C GLN A 255 -15.62 0.29 -14.96
N THR A 256 -16.27 -0.89 -14.94
CA THR A 256 -17.16 -1.36 -16.03
C THR A 256 -18.61 -0.87 -15.92
N GLN A 257 -18.95 -0.10 -14.88
CA GLN A 257 -20.33 0.33 -14.56
C GLN A 257 -21.32 -0.85 -14.36
N GLN A 258 -20.81 -2.04 -14.01
CA GLN A 258 -21.61 -3.23 -13.74
C GLN A 258 -22.07 -3.28 -12.27
N THR A 259 -23.15 -2.56 -11.97
CA THR A 259 -23.74 -2.46 -10.61
C THR A 259 -23.98 -3.82 -9.94
N LYS A 260 -24.23 -4.89 -10.71
CA LYS A 260 -24.39 -6.26 -10.19
C LYS A 260 -23.14 -6.79 -9.47
N LEU A 261 -21.94 -6.54 -10.00
CA LEU A 261 -20.68 -6.96 -9.37
C LEU A 261 -20.46 -6.20 -8.05
N VAL A 262 -20.83 -4.91 -8.02
CA VAL A 262 -20.72 -4.10 -6.80
C VAL A 262 -21.78 -4.49 -5.76
N GLN A 263 -22.97 -4.94 -6.17
CA GLN A 263 -23.98 -5.54 -5.28
C GLN A 263 -23.51 -6.89 -4.69
N GLU A 264 -22.79 -7.70 -5.47
CA GLU A 264 -22.12 -8.91 -4.98
C GLU A 264 -21.06 -8.52 -3.92
N ALA A 265 -20.18 -7.56 -4.22
CA ALA A 265 -19.18 -7.05 -3.28
C ALA A 265 -19.79 -6.50 -1.97
N VAL A 266 -20.87 -5.71 -2.04
CA VAL A 266 -21.64 -5.25 -0.85
C VAL A 266 -22.09 -6.42 0.01
N THR A 267 -22.45 -7.55 -0.59
CA THR A 267 -22.85 -8.77 0.12
C THR A 267 -21.64 -9.41 0.79
N LEU A 268 -20.55 -9.64 0.05
CA LEU A 268 -19.33 -10.27 0.57
C LEU A 268 -18.71 -9.47 1.72
N TYR A 269 -18.64 -8.14 1.61
CA TYR A 269 -18.12 -7.27 2.67
C TYR A 269 -18.99 -7.33 3.95
N ARG A 270 -20.32 -7.48 3.83
CA ARG A 270 -21.20 -7.64 5.00
C ARG A 270 -21.01 -8.99 5.68
N GLU A 271 -20.85 -10.06 4.92
CA GLU A 271 -20.54 -11.40 5.45
C GLU A 271 -19.20 -11.40 6.20
N LEU A 272 -18.18 -10.77 5.62
CA LEU A 272 -16.87 -10.60 6.26
C LEU A 272 -17.00 -9.82 7.58
N LEU A 273 -17.72 -8.70 7.62
CA LEU A 273 -17.92 -7.91 8.85
C LEU A 273 -18.69 -8.68 9.93
N ALA A 274 -19.70 -9.44 9.56
CA ALA A 274 -20.43 -10.32 10.48
C ALA A 274 -19.53 -11.43 11.06
N GLY A 275 -18.45 -11.80 10.35
CA GLY A 275 -17.45 -12.78 10.76
C GLY A 275 -16.20 -12.22 11.45
N ARG A 276 -16.14 -10.92 11.78
CA ARG A 276 -14.95 -10.24 12.34
C ARG A 276 -14.37 -11.01 13.55
N PRO A 277 -13.10 -11.47 13.52
CA PRO A 277 -12.43 -12.10 14.66
C PRO A 277 -12.27 -11.18 15.87
N ALA A 278 -12.02 -11.75 17.06
CA ALA A 278 -11.81 -10.96 18.28
C ALA A 278 -10.41 -10.31 18.34
N ASP A 279 -9.43 -10.94 17.69
CA ASP A 279 -8.05 -10.51 17.44
C ASP A 279 -7.90 -9.59 16.21
N ALA A 280 -9.03 -9.11 15.66
CA ALA A 280 -9.12 -8.33 14.43
C ALA A 280 -8.27 -7.04 14.44
N GLU A 281 -7.21 -7.03 13.64
CA GLU A 281 -6.36 -5.86 13.34
C GLU A 281 -7.21 -4.64 12.89
N PRO A 282 -7.28 -3.54 13.66
CA PRO A 282 -8.29 -2.50 13.44
C PRO A 282 -8.23 -1.82 12.05
N LEU A 283 -7.03 -1.50 11.56
CA LEU A 283 -6.85 -0.82 10.27
C LEU A 283 -7.44 -1.64 9.11
N ARG A 284 -7.10 -2.93 9.01
CA ARG A 284 -7.65 -3.83 7.99
C ARG A 284 -9.19 -3.86 8.00
N TRP A 285 -9.83 -3.84 9.16
CA TRP A 285 -11.29 -3.90 9.27
C TRP A 285 -11.97 -2.57 8.97
N ALA A 286 -11.36 -1.44 9.34
CA ALA A 286 -11.82 -0.12 8.90
C ALA A 286 -11.68 0.08 7.38
N MET A 287 -10.61 -0.44 6.78
CA MET A 287 -10.43 -0.45 5.31
C MET A 287 -11.52 -1.25 4.61
N LEU A 288 -11.94 -2.39 5.19
CA LEU A 288 -13.07 -3.16 4.66
C LEU A 288 -14.42 -2.43 4.84
N GLN A 289 -14.61 -1.72 5.95
CA GLN A 289 -15.79 -0.84 6.14
C GLN A 289 -15.79 0.32 5.13
N ASN A 290 -14.67 1.01 4.93
CA ASN A 290 -14.49 2.03 3.88
C ASN A 290 -14.89 1.49 2.50
N ASN A 291 -14.41 0.30 2.16
CA ASN A 291 -14.70 -0.31 0.86
C ASN A 291 -16.17 -0.73 0.74
N LEU A 292 -16.81 -1.25 1.79
CA LEU A 292 -18.26 -1.47 1.83
C LEU A 292 -19.05 -0.17 1.63
N ALA A 293 -18.68 0.90 2.32
CA ALA A 293 -19.38 2.18 2.23
C ALA A 293 -19.29 2.78 0.82
N ASN A 294 -18.14 2.65 0.16
CA ASN A 294 -17.98 3.09 -1.22
C ASN A 294 -18.79 2.25 -2.22
N ALA A 295 -18.90 0.94 -1.98
CA ALA A 295 -19.77 0.07 -2.78
C ALA A 295 -21.26 0.42 -2.57
N LEU A 296 -21.66 0.74 -1.33
CA LEU A 296 -23.00 1.24 -1.01
C LEU A 296 -23.29 2.62 -1.62
N TRP A 297 -22.31 3.53 -1.64
CA TRP A 297 -22.41 4.82 -2.34
C TRP A 297 -22.67 4.60 -3.82
N MET A 298 -21.87 3.73 -4.48
CA MET A 298 -21.98 3.53 -5.92
C MET A 298 -23.31 2.88 -6.30
N VAL A 299 -23.75 1.85 -5.56
CA VAL A 299 -25.08 1.25 -5.74
C VAL A 299 -26.20 2.27 -5.44
N GLY A 300 -25.99 3.23 -4.53
CA GLY A 300 -26.92 4.32 -4.25
C GLY A 300 -27.02 5.35 -5.38
N GLU A 301 -25.91 5.78 -5.97
CA GLU A 301 -25.89 6.75 -7.07
C GLU A 301 -26.50 6.20 -8.36
N HIS A 302 -26.28 4.92 -8.65
CA HIS A 302 -26.89 4.22 -9.79
C HIS A 302 -28.35 3.77 -9.54
N GLU A 303 -28.90 4.02 -8.35
CA GLU A 303 -30.30 3.71 -8.03
C GLU A 303 -31.24 4.84 -8.46
N SER A 304 -32.35 4.46 -9.07
CA SER A 304 -33.42 5.35 -9.56
C SER A 304 -34.51 5.58 -8.52
N GLU A 305 -34.76 4.60 -7.64
CA GLU A 305 -35.71 4.74 -6.54
C GLU A 305 -35.13 5.60 -5.41
N LEU A 306 -35.52 6.87 -5.33
CA LEU A 306 -35.06 7.83 -4.31
C LEU A 306 -35.05 7.30 -2.86
N PRO A 307 -36.02 6.49 -2.38
CA PRO A 307 -35.96 5.89 -1.04
C PRO A 307 -34.82 4.88 -0.89
N VAL A 308 -34.58 4.04 -1.91
CA VAL A 308 -33.53 3.00 -1.91
C VAL A 308 -32.15 3.64 -2.07
N GLN A 309 -32.02 4.62 -2.97
CA GLN A 309 -30.85 5.48 -3.12
C GLN A 309 -30.47 6.13 -1.78
N ARG A 310 -31.42 6.80 -1.12
CA ARG A 310 -31.18 7.42 0.19
C ARG A 310 -30.81 6.39 1.25
N ALA A 311 -31.49 5.25 1.30
CA ALA A 311 -31.16 4.19 2.25
C ALA A 311 -29.74 3.63 2.06
N ASN A 312 -29.25 3.52 0.82
CA ASN A 312 -27.88 3.07 0.55
C ASN A 312 -26.83 4.13 0.91
N LEU A 313 -27.10 5.42 0.65
CA LEU A 313 -26.22 6.52 1.07
C LEU A 313 -26.17 6.70 2.60
N GLU A 314 -27.29 6.61 3.31
CA GLU A 314 -27.31 6.67 4.78
C GLU A 314 -26.63 5.43 5.42
N ARG A 315 -26.69 4.26 4.77
CA ARG A 315 -25.89 3.08 5.18
C ARG A 315 -24.39 3.30 4.96
N ALA A 316 -23.99 3.86 3.82
CA ALA A 316 -22.59 4.19 3.54
C ALA A 316 -22.02 5.15 4.59
N LEU A 317 -22.80 6.17 4.96
CA LEU A 317 -22.48 7.12 6.04
C LEU A 317 -22.23 6.39 7.37
N ALA A 318 -23.17 5.57 7.82
CA ALA A 318 -23.06 4.87 9.10
C ALA A 318 -21.84 3.91 9.14
N VAL A 319 -21.49 3.28 8.02
CA VAL A 319 -20.32 2.40 7.91
C VAL A 319 -19.00 3.20 7.96
N LEU A 320 -18.92 4.38 7.33
CA LEU A 320 -17.74 5.25 7.43
C LEU A 320 -17.58 5.82 8.84
N GLN A 321 -18.67 6.19 9.50
CA GLN A 321 -18.67 6.62 10.90
C GLN A 321 -18.20 5.51 11.84
N SER A 322 -18.50 4.24 11.55
CA SER A 322 -17.92 3.10 12.27
C SER A 322 -16.42 2.94 11.98
N ALA A 323 -15.97 3.14 10.74
CA ALA A 323 -14.57 2.96 10.35
C ALA A 323 -13.63 3.96 11.05
N LEU A 324 -14.12 5.17 11.32
CA LEU A 324 -13.42 6.20 12.10
C LEU A 324 -13.27 5.85 13.60
N LEU A 325 -13.94 4.80 14.11
CA LEU A 325 -13.75 4.31 15.48
C LEU A 325 -12.60 3.28 15.57
N ASP A 326 -12.32 2.57 14.48
CA ASP A 326 -11.25 1.56 14.40
C ASP A 326 -9.88 2.18 13.97
N VAL A 327 -9.87 3.43 13.50
CA VAL A 327 -8.70 4.15 12.96
C VAL A 327 -8.37 5.37 13.81
N SER A 328 -7.09 5.64 14.07
CA SER A 328 -6.66 6.85 14.76
C SER A 328 -5.80 7.73 13.86
N ARG A 329 -6.12 9.02 13.86
CA ARG A 329 -5.46 10.05 13.04
C ARG A 329 -3.96 10.12 13.31
N GLU A 330 -3.56 9.88 14.55
CA GLU A 330 -2.17 9.97 15.03
C GLU A 330 -1.32 8.77 14.59
N ARG A 331 -1.95 7.59 14.44
CA ARG A 331 -1.26 6.34 14.10
C ARG A 331 -1.29 6.04 12.60
N THR A 332 -2.39 6.36 11.92
CA THR A 332 -2.60 6.06 10.49
C THR A 332 -3.26 7.24 9.75
N PRO A 333 -2.63 8.43 9.75
CA PRO A 333 -3.22 9.70 9.28
C PRO A 333 -3.79 9.65 7.86
N LEU A 334 -3.07 9.04 6.90
CA LEU A 334 -3.51 8.96 5.50
C LEU A 334 -4.72 8.05 5.30
N ALA A 335 -4.86 6.99 6.11
CA ALA A 335 -6.02 6.11 6.11
C ALA A 335 -7.23 6.79 6.76
N TRP A 336 -7.03 7.47 7.90
CA TRP A 336 -8.05 8.29 8.55
C TRP A 336 -8.59 9.37 7.59
N ALA A 337 -7.69 10.14 6.96
CA ALA A 337 -8.04 11.16 5.99
C ALA A 337 -8.69 10.61 4.70
N MET A 338 -8.46 9.34 4.36
CA MET A 338 -9.25 8.69 3.30
C MET A 338 -10.69 8.47 3.71
N ILE A 339 -10.92 7.95 4.92
CA ILE A 339 -12.26 7.66 5.43
C ILE A 339 -13.03 8.98 5.59
N GLU A 340 -12.40 10.04 6.10
CA GLU A 340 -12.97 11.41 6.11
C GLU A 340 -13.25 11.94 4.70
N SER A 341 -12.34 11.77 3.73
CA SER A 341 -12.59 12.20 2.35
C SER A 341 -13.74 11.41 1.70
N ASN A 342 -13.95 10.13 2.06
CA ASN A 342 -15.08 9.34 1.56
C ASN A 342 -16.38 9.67 2.30
N LEU A 343 -16.30 10.01 3.59
CA LEU A 343 -17.41 10.55 4.39
C LEU A 343 -17.91 11.86 3.77
N GLY A 344 -17.02 12.77 3.39
CA GLY A 344 -17.34 13.99 2.66
C GLY A 344 -18.08 13.73 1.34
N ILE A 345 -17.68 12.71 0.58
CA ILE A 345 -18.36 12.33 -0.67
C ILE A 345 -19.79 11.83 -0.41
N VAL A 346 -19.98 10.94 0.56
CA VAL A 346 -21.32 10.44 0.93
C VAL A 346 -22.22 11.57 1.46
N LEU A 347 -21.68 12.44 2.31
CA LEU A 347 -22.38 13.61 2.84
C LEU A 347 -22.76 14.62 1.74
N THR A 348 -21.90 14.80 0.73
CA THR A 348 -22.23 15.62 -0.46
C THR A 348 -23.40 15.01 -1.24
N SER A 349 -23.34 13.70 -1.52
CA SER A 349 -24.39 12.95 -2.22
C SER A 349 -25.74 12.94 -1.49
N LEU A 350 -25.72 12.92 -0.15
CA LEU A 350 -26.92 13.11 0.67
C LEU A 350 -27.40 14.56 0.65
N GLY A 351 -26.47 15.53 0.75
CA GLY A 351 -26.75 16.96 0.78
C GLY A 351 -27.44 17.46 -0.48
N VAL A 352 -26.92 17.12 -1.67
CA VAL A 352 -27.55 17.52 -2.94
C VAL A 352 -29.01 16.99 -3.07
N ARG A 353 -29.33 15.90 -2.36
CA ARG A 353 -30.65 15.20 -2.36
C ARG A 353 -31.53 15.46 -1.13
N GLN A 354 -31.15 16.39 -0.25
CA GLN A 354 -31.88 16.77 0.96
C GLN A 354 -32.11 18.29 0.98
N VAL A 355 -33.04 18.79 1.78
CA VAL A 355 -33.26 20.24 1.96
C VAL A 355 -32.36 20.76 3.09
N GLY A 356 -31.78 21.94 2.91
CA GLY A 356 -30.91 22.60 3.89
C GLY A 356 -29.40 22.42 3.64
N PRO A 357 -28.53 23.10 4.42
CA PRO A 357 -27.08 23.12 4.21
C PRO A 357 -26.31 22.05 5.00
N ASN A 358 -26.84 21.55 6.12
CA ASN A 358 -26.09 20.85 7.16
C ASN A 358 -25.23 19.67 6.66
N ARG A 359 -25.73 18.91 5.68
CA ARG A 359 -24.99 17.80 5.05
C ARG A 359 -23.78 18.26 4.25
N LEU A 360 -23.91 19.39 3.54
CA LEU A 360 -22.86 19.98 2.72
C LEU A 360 -21.83 20.73 3.57
N GLU A 361 -22.28 21.34 4.68
CA GLU A 361 -21.41 21.90 5.71
C GLU A 361 -20.55 20.81 6.36
N ALA A 362 -21.16 19.68 6.75
CA ALA A 362 -20.45 18.52 7.26
C ALA A 362 -19.51 17.88 6.22
N ALA A 363 -19.91 17.82 4.95
CA ALA A 363 -19.02 17.36 3.88
C ALA A 363 -17.79 18.26 3.74
N ALA A 364 -17.99 19.59 3.73
CA ALA A 364 -16.91 20.56 3.67
C ALA A 364 -16.06 20.61 4.95
N ALA A 365 -16.54 20.09 6.09
CA ALA A 365 -15.70 19.83 7.26
C ALA A 365 -14.80 18.60 7.01
N ALA A 366 -15.39 17.43 6.76
CA ALA A 366 -14.67 16.18 6.54
C ALA A 366 -13.58 16.26 5.44
N PHE A 367 -13.84 16.99 4.34
CA PHE A 367 -12.81 17.26 3.33
C PHE A 367 -11.65 18.13 3.83
N ARG A 368 -11.91 19.15 4.66
CA ARG A 368 -10.84 19.98 5.26
C ARG A 368 -10.05 19.23 6.33
N ASP A 369 -10.71 18.34 7.04
CA ASP A 369 -10.07 17.44 8.00
C ASP A 369 -9.17 16.42 7.30
N ALA A 370 -9.64 15.83 6.18
CA ALA A 370 -8.81 15.03 5.30
C ALA A 370 -7.60 15.80 4.72
N LEU A 371 -7.75 17.09 4.37
CA LEU A 371 -6.68 17.93 3.82
C LEU A 371 -5.61 18.37 4.84
N GLN A 372 -5.85 18.19 6.14
CA GLN A 372 -4.81 18.44 7.15
C GLN A 372 -3.70 17.38 7.09
N GLU A 373 -4.04 16.13 6.75
CA GLU A 373 -3.07 15.04 6.56
C GLU A 373 -2.68 14.85 5.09
N ARG A 374 -3.63 14.99 4.16
CA ARG A 374 -3.40 14.85 2.72
C ARG A 374 -2.78 16.13 2.16
N THR A 375 -1.51 16.39 2.44
CA THR A 375 -0.82 17.61 1.96
C THR A 375 -0.36 17.49 0.50
N ARG A 376 -0.28 18.62 -0.21
CA ARG A 376 0.29 18.72 -1.58
C ARG A 376 1.73 18.19 -1.68
N ALA A 377 2.49 18.24 -0.59
CA ALA A 377 3.89 17.81 -0.56
C ALA A 377 4.06 16.29 -0.34
N GLN A 378 3.12 15.62 0.34
CA GLN A 378 3.20 14.19 0.64
C GLN A 378 2.40 13.33 -0.34
N VAL A 379 1.20 13.78 -0.72
CA VAL A 379 0.25 13.00 -1.54
C VAL A 379 -0.49 13.91 -2.54
N PRO A 380 0.22 14.56 -3.49
CA PRO A 380 -0.31 15.62 -4.36
C PRO A 380 -1.62 15.25 -5.09
N PHE A 381 -1.75 14.01 -5.56
CA PHE A 381 -2.96 13.55 -6.24
C PHE A 381 -4.16 13.33 -5.29
N ALA A 382 -3.91 12.80 -4.09
CA ALA A 382 -4.97 12.63 -3.08
C ALA A 382 -5.43 13.98 -2.53
N PHE A 383 -4.49 14.91 -2.31
CA PHE A 383 -4.76 16.33 -2.03
C PHE A 383 -5.64 16.95 -3.14
N ALA A 384 -5.24 16.82 -4.41
CA ALA A 384 -5.99 17.41 -5.53
C ALA A 384 -7.41 16.85 -5.68
N LEU A 385 -7.60 15.54 -5.47
CA LEU A 385 -8.94 14.93 -5.49
C LEU A 385 -9.80 15.38 -4.30
N THR A 386 -9.24 15.43 -3.09
CA THR A 386 -9.98 15.91 -1.91
C THR A 386 -10.30 17.41 -2.03
N GLN A 387 -9.38 18.24 -2.57
CA GLN A 387 -9.66 19.64 -2.91
C GLN A 387 -10.76 19.77 -3.98
N THR A 388 -10.73 18.96 -5.05
CA THR A 388 -11.81 18.94 -6.06
C THR A 388 -13.17 18.64 -5.43
N LYS A 389 -13.24 17.72 -4.46
CA LYS A 389 -14.50 17.37 -3.80
C LYS A 389 -14.93 18.37 -2.72
N LEU A 390 -13.98 19.07 -2.08
CA LEU A 390 -14.27 20.26 -1.29
C LEU A 390 -14.87 21.37 -2.17
N GLY A 391 -14.30 21.63 -3.34
CA GLY A 391 -14.82 22.60 -4.31
C GLY A 391 -16.25 22.27 -4.77
N ASP A 392 -16.50 21.03 -5.20
CA ASP A 392 -17.86 20.56 -5.56
C ASP A 392 -18.89 20.80 -4.43
N ALA A 393 -18.54 20.46 -3.19
CA ALA A 393 -19.41 20.65 -2.03
C ALA A 393 -19.63 22.13 -1.67
N LEU A 394 -18.59 22.97 -1.81
CA LEU A 394 -18.67 24.41 -1.54
C LEU A 394 -19.49 25.16 -2.60
N ARG A 395 -19.37 24.80 -3.88
CA ARG A 395 -20.21 25.37 -4.95
C ARG A 395 -21.69 25.10 -4.68
N GLU A 396 -22.07 23.87 -4.36
CA GLU A 396 -23.46 23.54 -4.00
C GLU A 396 -23.89 24.29 -2.73
N LEU A 397 -23.10 24.24 -1.65
CA LEU A 397 -23.41 24.90 -0.39
C LEU A 397 -23.62 26.41 -0.58
N GLY A 398 -22.72 27.08 -1.28
CA GLY A 398 -22.78 28.51 -1.53
C GLY A 398 -23.94 28.91 -2.46
N THR A 399 -24.24 28.10 -3.48
CA THR A 399 -25.41 28.31 -4.36
C THR A 399 -26.71 28.19 -3.55
N ARG A 400 -26.84 27.12 -2.77
CA ARG A 400 -28.03 26.80 -1.97
C ARG A 400 -28.28 27.80 -0.83
N THR A 401 -27.22 28.23 -0.15
CA THR A 401 -27.30 29.22 0.93
C THR A 401 -27.30 30.66 0.43
N LYS A 402 -27.10 30.88 -0.88
CA LYS A 402 -26.93 32.19 -1.52
C LYS A 402 -25.78 33.00 -0.92
N GLN A 403 -24.65 32.34 -0.67
CA GLN A 403 -23.43 32.95 -0.14
C GLN A 403 -22.31 32.97 -1.21
N ALA A 404 -22.14 34.11 -1.88
CA ALA A 404 -21.11 34.30 -2.91
C ALA A 404 -19.69 33.97 -2.40
N ALA A 405 -19.39 34.33 -1.15
CA ALA A 405 -18.11 34.02 -0.50
C ALA A 405 -17.84 32.51 -0.35
N VAL A 406 -18.88 31.66 -0.27
CA VAL A 406 -18.73 30.21 -0.17
C VAL A 406 -18.49 29.60 -1.56
N VAL A 407 -19.14 30.11 -2.62
CA VAL A 407 -18.82 29.72 -4.00
C VAL A 407 -17.43 30.22 -4.41
N CYS A 408 -17.01 31.41 -3.97
CA CYS A 408 -15.64 31.88 -4.20
C CYS A 408 -14.59 30.95 -3.57
N ARG A 409 -14.89 30.36 -2.39
CA ARG A 409 -14.04 29.32 -1.78
C ARG A 409 -14.04 27.98 -2.52
N ALA A 410 -15.00 27.73 -3.42
CA ALA A 410 -14.90 26.60 -4.35
C ALA A 410 -13.83 26.86 -5.42
N VAL A 411 -13.70 28.12 -5.88
CA VAL A 411 -12.65 28.54 -6.82
C VAL A 411 -11.26 28.31 -6.21
N ASP A 412 -11.06 28.70 -4.94
CA ASP A 412 -9.80 28.44 -4.21
C ASP A 412 -9.44 26.94 -4.27
N SER A 413 -10.38 26.08 -3.87
CA SER A 413 -10.21 24.61 -3.85
C SER A 413 -9.95 24.01 -5.23
N HIS A 414 -10.72 24.37 -6.27
CA HIS A 414 -10.51 23.85 -7.62
C HIS A 414 -9.21 24.34 -8.25
N LEU A 415 -8.78 25.57 -7.95
CA LEU A 415 -7.50 26.11 -8.37
C LEU A 415 -6.32 25.39 -7.67
N GLU A 416 -6.42 25.14 -6.36
CA GLU A 416 -5.41 24.34 -5.64
C GLU A 416 -5.30 22.92 -6.19
N ALA A 417 -6.43 22.29 -6.55
CA ALA A 417 -6.45 20.99 -7.22
C ALA A 417 -5.76 21.03 -8.59
N TRP A 418 -6.06 22.02 -9.44
CA TRP A 418 -5.42 22.20 -10.74
C TRP A 418 -3.91 22.44 -10.60
N GLN A 419 -3.49 23.29 -9.67
CA GLN A 419 -2.06 23.55 -9.39
C GLN A 419 -1.33 22.32 -8.84
N ALA A 420 -1.97 21.51 -8.01
CA ALA A 420 -1.37 20.29 -7.49
C ALA A 420 -1.18 19.23 -8.58
N LEU A 421 -2.18 19.03 -9.44
CA LEU A 421 -2.06 18.14 -10.61
C LEU A 421 -0.94 18.60 -11.54
N THR A 422 -0.97 19.86 -12.01
CA THR A 422 0.03 20.39 -12.96
C THR A 422 1.46 20.44 -12.43
N ALA A 423 1.66 20.40 -11.10
CA ALA A 423 2.98 20.28 -10.49
C ALA A 423 3.44 18.82 -10.27
N ALA A 424 2.57 17.82 -10.46
CA ALA A 424 2.82 16.43 -10.08
C ALA A 424 3.40 15.53 -11.20
N GLY A 425 4.06 16.11 -12.21
CA GLY A 425 4.73 15.35 -13.27
C GLY A 425 3.86 15.10 -14.50
N LYS A 426 3.25 13.91 -14.61
CA LYS A 426 2.47 13.46 -15.79
C LYS A 426 0.97 13.20 -15.49
N PRO A 427 0.26 14.10 -14.79
CA PRO A 427 -1.17 13.91 -14.53
C PRO A 427 -1.92 13.69 -15.86
N PRO A 428 -2.84 12.72 -15.95
CA PRO A 428 -3.68 12.56 -17.11
C PRO A 428 -4.41 13.87 -17.43
N ALA A 429 -4.29 14.30 -18.68
CA ALA A 429 -4.83 15.56 -19.16
C ALA A 429 -6.33 15.72 -18.81
N THR A 430 -7.10 14.62 -18.85
CA THR A 430 -8.51 14.57 -18.44
C THR A 430 -8.76 15.13 -17.03
N ARG A 431 -7.85 14.95 -16.06
CA ARG A 431 -7.97 15.53 -14.72
C ARG A 431 -7.58 17.00 -14.66
N VAL A 432 -6.52 17.38 -15.37
CA VAL A 432 -6.08 18.78 -15.46
C VAL A 432 -7.19 19.62 -16.08
N THR A 433 -7.76 19.16 -17.19
CA THR A 433 -8.93 19.77 -17.84
C THR A 433 -10.15 19.79 -16.92
N ALA A 434 -10.53 18.66 -16.29
CA ALA A 434 -11.70 18.62 -15.42
C ALA A 434 -11.63 19.56 -14.21
N ALA A 435 -10.42 19.81 -13.68
CA ALA A 435 -10.16 20.79 -12.61
C ALA A 435 -10.21 22.24 -13.14
N ALA A 436 -9.65 22.51 -14.33
CA ALA A 436 -9.76 23.82 -14.99
C ALA A 436 -11.23 24.16 -15.34
N ASP A 437 -11.98 23.19 -15.85
CA ASP A 437 -13.42 23.33 -16.10
C ASP A 437 -14.20 23.56 -14.80
N ALA A 438 -13.73 23.09 -13.65
CA ALA A 438 -14.36 23.32 -12.36
C ALA A 438 -14.22 24.77 -11.92
N VAL A 439 -13.01 25.35 -12.04
CA VAL A 439 -12.77 26.79 -11.87
C VAL A 439 -13.67 27.61 -12.81
N ALA A 440 -13.82 27.19 -14.06
CA ALA A 440 -14.70 27.86 -15.02
C ALA A 440 -16.20 27.77 -14.63
N ARG A 441 -16.67 26.60 -14.18
CA ARG A 441 -18.05 26.40 -13.68
C ARG A 441 -18.35 27.26 -12.46
N ASP A 442 -17.43 27.35 -11.50
CA ASP A 442 -17.62 28.19 -10.31
C ASP A 442 -17.75 29.68 -10.68
N PHE A 443 -16.93 30.17 -11.62
CA PHE A 443 -17.05 31.54 -12.12
C PHE A 443 -18.34 31.79 -12.93
N ALA A 444 -18.88 30.79 -13.62
CA ALA A 444 -20.20 30.88 -14.25
C ALA A 444 -21.31 31.02 -13.18
N VAL A 445 -21.32 30.15 -12.17
CA VAL A 445 -22.26 30.23 -11.03
C VAL A 445 -22.16 31.57 -10.31
N MET A 446 -20.95 32.08 -10.07
CA MET A 446 -20.70 33.41 -9.49
C MET A 446 -21.32 34.54 -10.33
N LYS A 447 -21.24 34.45 -11.67
CA LYS A 447 -21.80 35.47 -12.59
C LYS A 447 -23.32 35.37 -12.74
N GLU A 448 -23.89 34.17 -12.65
CA GLU A 448 -25.31 33.91 -12.91
C GLU A 448 -26.19 34.04 -11.67
N SER A 449 -25.67 33.72 -10.48
CA SER A 449 -26.44 33.63 -9.23
C SER A 449 -26.21 34.78 -8.24
N PHE A 450 -25.24 35.67 -8.49
CA PHE A 450 -24.79 36.68 -7.52
C PHE A 450 -24.54 38.06 -8.17
N PRO A 451 -24.46 39.15 -7.37
CA PRO A 451 -24.10 40.47 -7.88
C PRO A 451 -22.74 40.47 -8.59
N ALA A 452 -22.64 41.18 -9.72
CA ALA A 452 -21.42 41.25 -10.54
C ALA A 452 -20.16 41.62 -9.73
N ARG A 453 -20.30 42.53 -8.76
CA ARG A 453 -19.22 42.94 -7.84
C ARG A 453 -18.61 41.77 -7.07
N ASP A 454 -19.39 40.76 -6.69
CA ASP A 454 -18.87 39.61 -5.93
C ASP A 454 -18.08 38.65 -6.84
N ALA A 455 -18.52 38.49 -8.09
CA ALA A 455 -17.76 37.76 -9.11
C ALA A 455 -16.47 38.49 -9.51
N GLU A 456 -16.50 39.82 -9.62
CA GLU A 456 -15.34 40.69 -9.87
C GLU A 456 -14.33 40.63 -8.71
N ASN A 457 -14.80 40.80 -7.46
CA ASN A 457 -13.97 40.65 -6.26
C ASN A 457 -13.29 39.28 -6.23
N CYS A 458 -14.05 38.21 -6.47
CA CYS A 458 -13.50 36.84 -6.47
C CYS A 458 -12.44 36.64 -7.57
N ARG A 459 -12.70 37.14 -8.78
CA ARG A 459 -11.76 37.10 -9.92
C ARG A 459 -10.49 37.92 -9.64
N ALA A 460 -10.60 39.04 -8.93
CA ALA A 460 -9.44 39.86 -8.55
C ALA A 460 -8.53 39.11 -7.57
N VAL A 461 -9.09 38.47 -6.55
CA VAL A 461 -8.34 37.62 -5.59
C VAL A 461 -7.61 36.47 -6.32
N HIS A 462 -8.30 35.78 -7.23
CA HIS A 462 -7.76 34.62 -7.95
C HIS A 462 -6.90 34.97 -9.18
N SER A 463 -6.67 36.26 -9.47
CA SER A 463 -6.10 36.74 -10.74
C SER A 463 -4.75 36.11 -11.11
N ALA A 464 -3.85 35.91 -10.14
CA ALA A 464 -2.54 35.29 -10.39
C ALA A 464 -2.66 33.80 -10.78
N GLY A 465 -3.59 33.06 -10.18
CA GLY A 465 -3.83 31.65 -10.50
C GLY A 465 -4.57 31.46 -11.83
N LEU A 466 -5.52 32.36 -12.13
CA LEU A 466 -6.17 32.39 -13.45
C LEU A 466 -5.15 32.61 -14.58
N GLN A 467 -4.19 33.53 -14.41
CA GLN A 467 -3.11 33.71 -15.38
C GLN A 467 -2.17 32.50 -15.52
N GLN A 468 -2.05 31.63 -14.51
CA GLN A 468 -1.31 30.37 -14.64
C GLN A 468 -2.11 29.35 -15.47
N LEU A 469 -3.41 29.24 -15.19
CA LEU A 469 -4.33 28.36 -15.89
C LEU A 469 -4.47 28.74 -17.37
N GLU A 470 -4.62 30.03 -17.67
CA GLU A 470 -4.67 30.57 -19.04
C GLU A 470 -3.38 30.29 -19.83
N ARG A 471 -2.21 30.30 -19.17
CA ARG A 471 -0.92 29.94 -19.81
C ARG A 471 -0.79 28.44 -20.02
N GLY A 472 -1.15 27.63 -19.02
CA GLY A 472 -1.08 26.16 -19.10
C GLY A 472 -2.12 25.52 -20.03
N ALA A 473 -3.13 26.28 -20.46
CA ALA A 473 -4.08 25.87 -21.50
C ALA A 473 -3.63 26.25 -22.93
N ALA A 474 -2.50 26.95 -23.08
CA ALA A 474 -1.95 27.43 -24.35
C ALA A 474 -0.66 26.69 -24.77
N THR A 475 -0.31 25.60 -24.08
CA THR A 475 0.91 24.79 -24.22
C THR A 475 0.57 23.31 -24.29
#